data_AF-H8ZEH1-F1
#
_entry.id   AF-H8ZEH1-F1
#
_cell.length_a   1.000
_cell.length_b   1.000
_cell.length_c   1.000
_cell.angle_alpha   90.00
_cell.angle_beta   90.00
_cell.angle_gamma   90.00
#
_symmetry.space_group_name_H-M   'P 1'
#
loop_
_entity.id
_entity.type
_entity.pdbx_description
1 polymer ?
#
loop_
_entity_poly.entity_id
_entity_poly.type
_entity_poly.pdbx_seq_one_letter_code
_entity_poly.pdbx_strand_id
1 'polypeptide(L)'
;MDDHTMLNECFAQYIDIKKKTDEKRRELLGLQQRRDALLDLLVFVKGQRPLKYTEFETESTFPIVLGKAHSKFSLTSIGILPPEEYTSFYSPMYIYPIGYKIKRKYASPEKSDQKLTYFCQIRSVNGECVFEIRATGGKHWAGSRSQVWSAFTSEFQKISFSSLEEFFGLTNETTTKLIEEMGDISPFTTYVPMRQRARKIKKAKREEDL
;
A
#
# COMPACT_ATOMS: atom_id res chain seq x y z
N MET A 1 31.40 -35.13 39.72
CA MET A 1 31.49 -33.66 39.59
C MET A 1 31.26 -33.23 38.13
N ASP A 2 30.74 -34.12 37.26
CA ASP A 2 30.80 -33.96 35.79
C ASP A 2 29.46 -33.59 35.13
N ASP A 3 28.32 -33.83 35.79
CA ASP A 3 27.00 -33.57 35.21
C ASP A 3 26.68 -32.08 35.02
N HIS A 4 27.13 -31.23 35.96
CA HIS A 4 26.91 -29.78 35.85
C HIS A 4 27.73 -29.15 34.72
N THR A 5 28.92 -29.69 34.44
CA THR A 5 29.80 -29.23 33.38
C THR A 5 29.22 -29.60 32.01
N MET A 6 28.75 -30.85 31.87
CA MET A 6 28.05 -31.35 30.67
C MET A 6 26.77 -30.55 30.37
N LEU A 7 25.99 -30.23 31.41
CA LEU A 7 24.78 -29.44 31.26
C LEU A 7 25.07 -28.01 30.77
N ASN A 8 26.11 -27.37 31.31
CA ASN A 8 26.54 -26.03 30.89
C ASN A 8 27.03 -26.00 29.44
N GLU A 9 27.75 -27.02 28.99
CA GLU A 9 28.17 -27.14 27.60
C GLU A 9 26.98 -27.32 26.65
N CYS A 10 26.00 -28.15 27.01
CA CYS A 10 24.74 -28.28 26.28
C CYS A 10 23.98 -26.95 26.17
N PHE A 11 23.91 -26.16 27.25
CA PHE A 11 23.28 -24.84 27.22
C PHE A 11 24.02 -23.85 26.33
N ALA A 12 25.36 -23.84 26.37
CA ALA A 12 26.18 -22.99 25.51
C ALA A 12 25.99 -23.34 24.03
N GLN A 13 25.97 -24.64 23.70
CA GLN A 13 25.70 -25.11 22.33
C GLN A 13 24.29 -24.74 21.87
N TYR A 14 23.27 -24.88 22.72
CA TYR A 14 21.90 -24.48 22.40
C TYR A 14 21.79 -22.99 22.06
N ILE A 15 22.43 -22.13 22.86
CA ILE A 15 22.42 -20.67 22.63
C ILE A 15 23.10 -20.33 21.29
N ASP A 16 24.23 -20.97 20.97
CA ASP A 16 24.93 -20.75 19.70
C ASP A 16 24.08 -21.21 18.49
N ILE A 17 23.46 -22.39 18.57
CA ILE A 17 22.55 -22.90 17.54
C ILE A 17 21.36 -21.95 17.34
N LYS A 18 20.76 -21.45 18.43
CA LYS A 18 19.64 -20.51 18.37
C LYS A 18 20.05 -19.20 17.70
N LYS A 19 21.21 -18.65 18.07
CA LYS A 19 21.75 -17.41 17.48
C LYS A 19 22.01 -17.58 15.98
N LYS A 20 22.63 -18.68 15.56
CA LYS A 20 22.83 -19.02 14.15
C LYS A 20 21.51 -19.18 13.40
N THR A 21 20.51 -19.79 14.03
CA THR A 21 19.17 -19.96 13.44
C THR A 21 18.48 -18.61 13.24
N ASP A 22 18.56 -17.70 14.21
CA ASP A 22 17.96 -16.36 14.10
C ASP A 22 18.69 -15.49 13.08
N GLU A 23 20.01 -15.63 12.93
CA GLU A 23 20.78 -15.00 11.86
C GLU A 23 20.36 -15.51 10.47
N LYS A 24 20.24 -16.83 10.30
CA LYS A 24 19.74 -17.44 9.06
C LYS A 24 18.32 -17.02 8.72
N ARG A 25 17.44 -16.86 9.72
CA ARG A 25 16.10 -16.30 9.52
C ARG A 25 16.12 -14.85 9.03
N ARG A 26 17.00 -14.01 9.56
CA ARG A 26 17.17 -12.61 9.11
C ARG A 26 17.70 -12.55 7.68
N GLU A 27 18.70 -13.39 7.34
CA GLU A 27 19.20 -13.51 5.96
C GLU A 27 18.08 -13.93 5.00
N LEU A 28 17.30 -14.94 5.38
CA LEU A 28 16.20 -15.46 4.56
C LEU A 28 15.11 -14.40 4.33
N LEU A 29 14.76 -13.61 5.36
CA LEU A 29 13.84 -12.49 5.22
C LEU A 29 14.39 -11.42 4.26
N GLY A 30 15.68 -11.10 4.34
CA GLY A 30 16.33 -10.16 3.42
C GLY A 30 16.34 -10.66 1.97
N LEU A 31 16.57 -11.96 1.76
CA LEU A 31 16.48 -12.59 0.45
C LEU A 31 15.05 -12.60 -0.10
N GLN A 32 14.06 -12.87 0.74
CA GLN A 32 12.64 -12.78 0.37
C GLN A 32 12.28 -11.36 -0.07
N GLN A 33 12.70 -10.34 0.67
CA GLN A 33 12.47 -8.93 0.28
C GLN A 33 13.11 -8.58 -1.07
N ARG A 34 14.33 -9.06 -1.35
CA ARG A 34 15.00 -8.86 -2.65
C ARG A 34 14.31 -9.60 -3.78
N ARG A 35 13.88 -10.85 -3.54
CA ARG A 35 13.08 -11.64 -4.49
C ARG A 35 11.80 -10.91 -4.83
N ASP A 36 11.07 -10.42 -3.84
CA ASP A 36 9.79 -9.73 -4.03
C ASP A 36 9.99 -8.43 -4.81
N ALA A 37 11.05 -7.66 -4.52
CA ALA A 37 11.42 -6.49 -5.33
C ALA A 37 11.76 -6.83 -6.79
N LEU A 38 12.41 -7.98 -7.02
CA LEU A 38 12.70 -8.49 -8.35
C LEU A 38 11.45 -8.99 -9.07
N LEU A 39 10.51 -9.63 -8.36
CA LEU A 39 9.23 -10.05 -8.91
C LEU A 39 8.37 -8.83 -9.27
N ASP A 40 8.32 -7.81 -8.41
CA ASP A 40 7.69 -6.53 -8.73
C ASP A 40 8.29 -5.92 -10.01
N LEU A 41 9.61 -5.95 -10.14
CA LEU A 41 10.31 -5.50 -11.35
C LEU A 41 9.99 -6.38 -12.57
N LEU A 42 9.92 -7.70 -12.41
CA LEU A 42 9.64 -8.63 -13.50
C LEU A 42 8.18 -8.56 -13.95
N VAL A 43 7.23 -8.35 -13.03
CA VAL A 43 5.82 -8.08 -13.35
C VAL A 43 5.73 -6.75 -14.09
N PHE A 44 6.48 -5.73 -13.64
CA PHE A 44 6.60 -4.47 -14.36
C PHE A 44 7.18 -4.65 -15.78
N VAL A 45 8.19 -5.49 -15.95
CA VAL A 45 8.82 -5.76 -17.26
C VAL A 45 7.96 -6.66 -18.17
N LYS A 46 7.33 -7.71 -17.63
CA LYS A 46 6.51 -8.67 -18.39
C LYS A 46 5.10 -8.16 -18.70
N GLY A 47 4.58 -7.23 -17.91
CA GLY A 47 3.31 -6.54 -18.18
C GLY A 47 3.41 -5.54 -19.33
N GLN A 48 4.62 -5.21 -19.79
CA GLN A 48 4.81 -4.41 -21.00
C GLN A 48 4.83 -5.30 -22.24
N ARG A 49 3.78 -5.21 -23.06
CA ARG A 49 3.97 -5.34 -24.51
C ARG A 49 5.10 -4.38 -24.91
N PRO A 50 5.98 -4.74 -25.87
CA PRO A 50 7.13 -3.92 -26.23
C PRO A 50 6.64 -2.51 -26.52
N LEU A 51 6.99 -1.56 -25.65
CA LEU A 51 6.82 -0.16 -25.93
C LEU A 51 7.66 0.08 -27.18
N LYS A 52 6.99 0.33 -28.31
CA LYS A 52 7.61 1.14 -29.34
C LYS A 52 8.02 2.41 -28.61
N TYR A 53 9.32 2.58 -28.41
CA TYR A 53 9.92 3.84 -28.00
C TYR A 53 9.58 4.86 -29.09
N THR A 54 8.41 5.46 -28.97
CA THR A 54 8.00 6.64 -29.73
C THR A 54 7.56 7.64 -28.69
N GLU A 55 8.51 8.50 -28.33
CA GLU A 55 8.29 9.89 -27.91
C GLU A 55 7.20 10.11 -26.84
N PHE A 56 7.52 9.77 -25.60
CA PHE A 56 7.07 10.58 -24.46
C PHE A 56 8.26 10.84 -23.56
N GLU A 57 9.14 11.74 -24.01
CA GLU A 57 9.83 12.62 -23.08
C GLU A 57 8.74 13.39 -22.31
N THR A 58 8.46 13.01 -21.06
CA THR A 58 7.90 13.95 -20.10
C THR A 58 8.71 13.88 -18.83
N GLU A 59 9.47 14.94 -18.63
CA GLU A 59 10.12 15.34 -17.41
C GLU A 59 9.18 15.14 -16.19
N SER A 60 9.66 14.44 -15.16
CA SER A 60 9.22 14.57 -13.76
C SER A 60 7.73 14.87 -13.49
N THR A 61 6.80 13.97 -13.86
CA THR A 61 5.35 14.11 -13.54
C THR A 61 5.03 13.95 -12.04
N PHE A 62 5.94 13.40 -11.25
CA PHE A 62 5.78 13.16 -9.82
C PHE A 62 6.87 13.87 -9.01
N PRO A 63 6.59 14.32 -7.78
CA PRO A 63 5.33 14.13 -7.03
C PRO A 63 4.19 15.08 -7.43
N ILE A 64 2.96 14.56 -7.49
CA ILE A 64 1.74 15.38 -7.60
C ILE A 64 1.19 15.62 -6.19
N VAL A 65 0.97 16.88 -5.82
CA VAL A 65 0.39 17.24 -4.51
C VAL A 65 -1.11 17.42 -4.65
N LEU A 66 -1.89 16.63 -3.91
CA LEU A 66 -3.35 16.58 -3.99
C LEU A 66 -3.99 16.76 -2.60
N GLY A 67 -5.31 16.99 -2.57
CA GLY A 67 -6.08 17.20 -1.35
C GLY A 67 -6.04 18.63 -0.82
N LYS A 68 -6.78 18.90 0.27
CA LYS A 68 -6.94 20.23 0.87
C LYS A 68 -6.72 20.17 2.38
N ALA A 69 -6.02 21.15 2.95
CA ALA A 69 -5.76 21.27 4.39
C ALA A 69 -5.29 19.92 5.03
N HIS A 70 -6.10 19.34 5.91
CA HIS A 70 -5.80 18.10 6.63
C HIS A 70 -5.78 16.85 5.73
N SER A 71 -6.45 16.88 4.57
CA SER A 71 -6.46 15.78 3.60
C SER A 71 -5.34 15.87 2.57
N LYS A 72 -4.41 16.82 2.68
CA LYS A 72 -3.28 16.99 1.74
C LYS A 72 -2.32 15.78 1.76
N PHE A 73 -1.95 15.30 0.58
CA PHE A 73 -0.96 14.25 0.38
C PHE A 73 -0.15 14.51 -0.90
N SER A 74 0.92 13.76 -1.09
CA SER A 74 1.74 13.80 -2.28
C SER A 74 1.79 12.42 -2.89
N LEU A 75 1.20 12.28 -4.07
CA LEU A 75 1.25 11.10 -4.91
C LEU A 75 2.64 11.03 -5.54
N THR A 76 3.33 9.92 -5.34
CA THR A 76 4.71 9.69 -5.78
C THR A 76 4.82 8.62 -6.85
N SER A 77 3.83 7.74 -6.94
CA SER A 77 3.69 6.74 -8.00
C SER A 77 2.21 6.39 -8.11
N ILE A 78 1.65 6.44 -9.32
CA ILE A 78 0.28 5.96 -9.57
C ILE A 78 0.22 4.43 -9.67
N GLY A 79 1.35 3.77 -9.92
CA GLY A 79 1.43 2.33 -10.08
C GLY A 79 0.98 1.86 -11.46
N ILE A 80 0.56 0.60 -11.55
CA ILE A 80 -0.04 -0.02 -12.74
C ILE A 80 -1.35 -0.69 -12.37
N LEU A 81 -2.26 -0.82 -13.34
CA LEU A 81 -3.49 -1.57 -13.13
C LEU A 81 -3.18 -3.04 -12.82
N PRO A 82 -3.90 -3.65 -11.85
CA PRO A 82 -3.71 -5.06 -11.53
C PRO A 82 -4.20 -5.95 -12.70
N PRO A 83 -3.65 -7.16 -12.85
CA PRO A 83 -4.21 -8.18 -13.74
C PRO A 83 -5.69 -8.46 -13.43
N GLU A 84 -6.46 -8.84 -14.45
CA GLU A 84 -7.89 -9.14 -14.30
C GLU A 84 -8.15 -10.27 -13.31
N GLU A 85 -7.27 -11.27 -13.25
CA GLU A 85 -7.41 -12.41 -12.34
C GLU A 85 -7.29 -12.02 -10.86
N TYR A 86 -6.75 -10.84 -10.54
CA TYR A 86 -6.38 -10.43 -9.19
C TYR A 86 -7.54 -9.72 -8.48
N THR A 87 -8.56 -10.50 -8.12
CA THR A 87 -9.82 -10.00 -7.53
C THR A 87 -9.67 -9.24 -6.21
N SER A 88 -8.58 -9.42 -5.46
CA SER A 88 -8.33 -8.68 -4.22
C SER A 88 -7.87 -7.22 -4.44
N PHE A 89 -7.61 -6.82 -5.69
CA PHE A 89 -7.13 -5.48 -6.05
C PHE A 89 -8.24 -4.51 -6.47
N TYR A 90 -9.51 -4.90 -6.40
CA TYR A 90 -10.59 -3.97 -6.67
C TYR A 90 -11.82 -4.27 -5.84
N SER A 91 -12.65 -3.25 -5.72
CA SER A 91 -13.94 -3.28 -5.06
C SER A 91 -14.91 -2.45 -5.88
N PRO A 92 -16.21 -2.42 -5.54
CA PRO A 92 -17.16 -1.58 -6.27
C PRO A 92 -16.81 -0.08 -6.31
N MET A 93 -15.98 0.40 -5.37
CA MET A 93 -15.63 1.82 -5.26
C MET A 93 -14.19 2.16 -5.63
N TYR A 94 -13.28 1.19 -5.62
CA TYR A 94 -11.84 1.45 -5.73
C TYR A 94 -11.15 0.37 -6.56
N ILE A 95 -10.21 0.79 -7.39
CA ILE A 95 -9.15 -0.04 -7.95
C ILE A 95 -7.88 0.28 -7.18
N TYR A 96 -7.11 -0.75 -6.83
CA TYR A 96 -5.86 -0.65 -6.07
C TYR A 96 -4.70 -0.93 -7.03
N PRO A 97 -4.00 0.10 -7.56
CA PRO A 97 -2.91 -0.12 -8.49
C PRO A 97 -1.69 -0.75 -7.80
N ILE A 98 -1.06 -1.72 -8.46
CA ILE A 98 0.19 -2.33 -7.99
C ILE A 98 1.30 -1.28 -8.07
N GLY A 99 2.02 -1.05 -6.98
CA GLY A 99 3.10 -0.06 -6.91
C GLY A 99 2.60 1.38 -6.71
N TYR A 100 1.32 1.59 -6.40
CA TYR A 100 0.78 2.87 -5.95
C TYR A 100 1.50 3.34 -4.68
N LYS A 101 1.95 4.61 -4.65
CA LYS A 101 2.68 5.18 -3.51
C LYS A 101 2.28 6.63 -3.25
N ILE A 102 1.98 6.95 -2.01
CA ILE A 102 1.82 8.33 -1.53
C ILE A 102 2.68 8.61 -0.30
N LYS A 103 2.94 9.90 -0.05
CA LYS A 103 3.44 10.42 1.22
C LYS A 103 2.45 11.42 1.81
N ARG A 104 2.20 11.34 3.11
CA ARG A 104 1.29 12.22 3.86
C ARG A 104 1.91 12.64 5.18
N LYS A 105 1.74 13.90 5.58
CA LYS A 105 2.02 14.32 6.97
C LYS A 105 0.77 14.16 7.81
N TYR A 106 0.88 13.46 8.93
CA TYR A 106 -0.23 13.25 9.85
C TYR A 106 0.28 13.21 11.30
N ALA A 107 -0.64 13.27 12.28
CA ALA A 107 -0.29 13.25 13.70
C ALA A 107 0.53 12.01 14.07
N SER A 108 1.44 12.16 15.03
CA SER A 108 2.15 11.03 15.64
C SER A 108 1.24 10.32 16.65
N PRO A 109 1.22 8.98 16.69
CA PRO A 109 0.45 8.24 17.71
C PRO A 109 1.02 8.42 19.12
N GLU A 110 2.32 8.71 19.24
CA GLU A 110 3.01 8.84 20.53
C GLU A 110 2.99 10.27 21.10
N LYS A 111 2.93 11.28 20.22
CA LYS A 111 3.04 12.69 20.58
C LYS A 111 2.04 13.50 19.77
N SER A 112 0.90 13.83 20.36
CA SER A 112 -0.24 14.51 19.69
C SER A 112 0.16 15.77 18.91
N ASP A 113 1.15 16.50 19.42
CA ASP A 113 1.56 17.79 18.86
C ASP A 113 2.63 17.67 17.76
N GLN A 114 3.13 16.46 17.52
CA GLN A 114 4.11 16.18 16.46
C GLN A 114 3.44 15.53 15.25
N LYS A 115 3.93 15.89 14.06
CA LYS A 115 3.53 15.24 12.81
C LYS A 115 4.64 14.36 12.28
N LEU A 116 4.30 13.14 11.90
CA LEU A 116 5.19 12.22 11.19
C LEU A 116 4.86 12.24 9.69
N THR A 117 5.83 11.81 8.88
CA THR A 117 5.57 11.49 7.49
C THR A 117 5.24 10.01 7.37
N TYR A 118 4.10 9.72 6.76
CA TYR A 118 3.61 8.39 6.47
C TYR A 118 3.78 8.11 4.98
N PHE A 119 4.47 7.03 4.67
CA PHE A 119 4.62 6.48 3.33
C PHE A 119 3.62 5.35 3.18
N CYS A 120 2.67 5.50 2.27
CA CYS A 120 1.62 4.52 2.03
C CYS A 120 1.87 3.85 0.68
N GLN A 121 1.77 2.52 0.62
CA GLN A 121 2.04 1.75 -0.57
C GLN A 121 1.04 0.60 -0.74
N ILE A 122 0.75 0.27 -2.00
CA ILE A 122 0.02 -0.94 -2.40
C ILE A 122 0.98 -1.86 -3.14
N ARG A 123 1.05 -3.13 -2.74
CA ARG A 123 1.93 -4.15 -3.31
C ARG A 123 1.15 -5.40 -3.73
N SER A 124 1.74 -6.15 -4.65
CA SER A 124 1.33 -7.53 -4.92
C SER A 124 2.29 -8.48 -4.24
N VAL A 125 1.78 -9.32 -3.35
CA VAL A 125 2.55 -10.36 -2.68
C VAL A 125 1.84 -11.67 -2.96
N ASN A 126 2.46 -12.53 -3.77
CA ASN A 126 1.87 -13.81 -4.20
C ASN A 126 0.47 -13.65 -4.85
N GLY A 127 0.24 -12.58 -5.60
CA GLY A 127 -1.05 -12.30 -6.24
C GLY A 127 -2.09 -11.66 -5.32
N GLU A 128 -1.76 -11.37 -4.07
CA GLU A 128 -2.65 -10.72 -3.11
C GLU A 128 -2.33 -9.25 -2.89
N CYS A 129 -3.38 -8.44 -2.70
CA CYS A 129 -3.28 -7.01 -2.44
C CYS A 129 -2.83 -6.75 -0.99
N VAL A 130 -1.59 -6.29 -0.84
CA VAL A 130 -1.02 -5.91 0.46
C VAL A 130 -0.91 -4.40 0.57
N PHE A 131 -1.53 -3.85 1.60
CA PHE A 131 -1.41 -2.44 1.97
C PHE A 131 -0.26 -2.28 2.95
N GLU A 132 0.44 -1.16 2.86
CA GLU A 132 1.57 -0.86 3.72
C GLU A 132 1.58 0.62 4.12
N ILE A 133 1.78 0.88 5.41
CA ILE A 133 1.97 2.22 5.98
C ILE A 133 3.28 2.20 6.76
N ARG A 134 4.23 3.08 6.42
CA ARG A 134 5.48 3.28 7.15
C ARG A 134 5.57 4.71 7.68
N ALA A 135 5.81 4.87 8.97
CA ALA A 135 6.01 6.19 9.58
C ALA A 135 7.51 6.50 9.70
N THR A 136 7.88 7.77 9.59
CA THR A 136 9.26 8.23 9.88
C THR A 136 9.70 7.96 11.32
N GLY A 137 8.77 7.69 12.23
CA GLY A 137 9.05 7.26 13.61
C GLY A 137 9.39 5.76 13.75
N GLY A 138 9.53 5.01 12.66
CA GLY A 138 9.92 3.60 12.67
C GLY A 138 8.76 2.60 12.74
N LYS A 139 7.54 3.05 13.05
CA LYS A 139 6.35 2.18 13.01
C LYS A 139 6.00 1.76 11.58
N HIS A 140 5.52 0.53 11.44
CA HIS A 140 5.20 -0.08 10.17
C HIS A 140 3.99 -1.02 10.31
N TRP A 141 3.01 -0.86 9.43
CA TRP A 141 1.82 -1.68 9.34
C TRP A 141 1.71 -2.25 7.93
N ALA A 142 1.58 -3.57 7.79
CA ALA A 142 1.38 -4.22 6.50
C ALA A 142 0.44 -5.43 6.62
N GLY A 143 -0.36 -5.66 5.59
CA GLY A 143 -1.34 -6.76 5.55
C GLY A 143 -2.53 -6.46 4.65
N SER A 144 -3.64 -7.15 4.90
CA SER A 144 -4.89 -6.87 4.19
C SER A 144 -5.46 -5.50 4.60
N ARG A 145 -6.40 -4.99 3.79
CA ARG A 145 -7.09 -3.71 4.01
C ARG A 145 -7.55 -3.54 5.46
N SER A 146 -8.33 -4.50 5.96
CA SER A 146 -8.93 -4.44 7.29
C SER A 146 -7.89 -4.52 8.39
N GLN A 147 -6.90 -5.42 8.25
CA GLN A 147 -5.83 -5.62 9.23
C GLN A 147 -4.98 -4.36 9.39
N VAL A 148 -4.57 -3.74 8.28
CA VAL A 148 -3.74 -2.53 8.30
C VAL A 148 -4.52 -1.37 8.89
N TRP A 149 -5.78 -1.19 8.50
CA TRP A 149 -6.58 -0.09 9.01
C TRP A 149 -6.87 -0.22 10.50
N SER A 150 -7.26 -1.41 10.98
CA SER A 150 -7.51 -1.64 12.40
C SER A 150 -6.24 -1.44 13.24
N ALA A 151 -5.11 -1.99 12.81
CA ALA A 151 -3.85 -1.89 13.54
C ALA A 151 -3.27 -0.46 13.50
N PHE A 152 -3.49 0.27 12.41
CA PHE A 152 -3.08 1.67 12.33
C PHE A 152 -3.95 2.57 13.21
N THR A 153 -5.27 2.43 13.15
CA THR A 153 -6.21 3.28 13.89
C THR A 153 -6.18 3.04 15.40
N SER A 154 -5.90 1.81 15.86
CA SER A 154 -5.81 1.48 17.29
C SER A 154 -4.71 2.24 18.04
N GLU A 155 -3.74 2.80 17.31
CA GLU A 155 -2.63 3.59 17.86
C GLU A 155 -3.02 5.04 18.15
N PHE A 156 -4.23 5.47 17.77
CA PHE A 156 -4.69 6.85 17.91
C PHE A 156 -5.96 6.89 18.76
N GLN A 157 -6.03 7.84 19.70
CA GLN A 157 -7.26 8.12 20.44
C GLN A 157 -8.38 8.66 19.54
N LYS A 158 -8.01 9.44 18.51
CA LYS A 158 -8.92 10.01 17.53
C LYS A 158 -8.27 10.06 16.17
N ILE A 159 -8.94 9.50 15.16
CA ILE A 159 -8.52 9.56 13.77
C ILE A 159 -9.41 10.50 12.96
N SER A 160 -8.81 11.29 12.08
CA SER A 160 -9.54 12.26 11.23
C SER A 160 -10.02 11.68 9.90
N PHE A 161 -9.67 10.43 9.62
CA PHE A 161 -9.99 9.73 8.37
C PHE A 161 -10.93 8.57 8.67
N SER A 162 -11.91 8.38 7.80
CA SER A 162 -12.94 7.35 7.95
C SER A 162 -12.49 5.97 7.46
N SER A 163 -11.57 5.93 6.49
CA SER A 163 -11.10 4.68 5.89
C SER A 163 -9.62 4.71 5.48
N LEU A 164 -9.09 3.52 5.22
CA LEU A 164 -7.76 3.33 4.65
C LEU A 164 -7.64 4.05 3.30
N GLU A 165 -8.66 3.96 2.45
CA GLU A 165 -8.66 4.56 1.11
C GLU A 165 -8.60 6.09 1.18
N GLU A 166 -9.27 6.68 2.16
CA GLU A 166 -9.22 8.12 2.41
C GLU A 166 -7.82 8.53 2.86
N PHE A 167 -7.21 7.77 3.77
CA PHE A 167 -5.84 8.00 4.20
C PHE A 167 -4.84 7.86 3.05
N PHE A 168 -5.04 6.86 2.18
CA PHE A 168 -4.23 6.60 0.98
C PHE A 168 -4.52 7.57 -0.18
N GLY A 169 -5.51 8.46 -0.04
CA GLY A 169 -5.86 9.45 -1.06
C GLY A 169 -6.57 8.85 -2.28
N LEU A 170 -7.08 7.62 -2.19
CA LEU A 170 -7.83 6.93 -3.25
C LEU A 170 -9.26 7.45 -3.40
N THR A 171 -9.78 8.15 -2.39
CA THR A 171 -11.06 8.87 -2.45
C THR A 171 -10.95 10.21 -3.18
N ASN A 172 -9.73 10.69 -3.46
CA ASN A 172 -9.53 11.95 -4.16
C ASN A 172 -9.89 11.80 -5.65
N GLU A 173 -10.73 12.71 -6.15
CA GLU A 173 -11.21 12.65 -7.53
C GLU A 173 -10.09 12.66 -8.57
N THR A 174 -9.03 13.44 -8.36
CA THR A 174 -7.90 13.47 -9.30
C THR A 174 -7.17 12.14 -9.30
N THR A 175 -6.93 11.55 -8.12
CA THR A 175 -6.32 10.22 -8.03
C THR A 175 -7.16 9.17 -8.76
N THR A 176 -8.46 9.10 -8.48
CA THR A 176 -9.33 8.10 -9.12
C THR A 176 -9.39 8.29 -10.63
N LYS A 177 -9.44 9.54 -11.14
CA LYS A 177 -9.38 9.81 -12.59
C LYS A 177 -8.07 9.32 -13.19
N LEU A 178 -6.94 9.63 -12.55
CA LEU A 178 -5.63 9.15 -13.00
C LEU A 178 -5.58 7.63 -13.06
N ILE A 179 -6.17 6.93 -12.08
CA ILE A 179 -6.25 5.46 -12.08
C ILE A 179 -7.10 4.95 -13.25
N GLU A 180 -8.29 5.52 -13.46
CA GLU A 180 -9.20 5.13 -14.54
C GLU A 180 -8.61 5.42 -15.94
N GLU A 181 -7.75 6.44 -16.05
CA GLU A 181 -7.10 6.84 -17.30
C GLU A 181 -5.83 6.03 -17.62
N MET A 182 -5.37 5.15 -16.72
CA MET A 182 -4.18 4.31 -16.97
C MET A 182 -4.39 3.24 -18.06
N GLY A 183 -5.63 2.82 -18.31
CA GLY A 183 -5.91 1.72 -19.24
C GLY A 183 -7.37 1.29 -19.26
N ASP A 184 -7.61 0.10 -19.79
CA ASP A 184 -8.96 -0.47 -19.83
C ASP A 184 -9.37 -0.97 -18.44
N ILE A 185 -10.48 -0.41 -17.92
CA ILE A 185 -11.06 -0.76 -16.63
C ILE A 185 -12.27 -1.70 -16.75
N SER A 186 -12.67 -2.08 -17.96
CA SER A 186 -13.75 -3.04 -18.23
C SER A 186 -13.56 -4.41 -17.58
N PRO A 187 -12.32 -4.94 -17.43
CA PRO A 187 -12.07 -6.20 -16.72
C PRO A 187 -12.47 -6.19 -15.24
N PHE A 188 -12.53 -5.01 -14.60
CA PHE A 188 -12.88 -4.89 -13.18
C PHE A 188 -14.41 -4.91 -13.01
N THR A 189 -15.01 -6.08 -13.24
CA THR A 189 -16.48 -6.26 -13.39
C THR A 189 -17.33 -5.69 -12.27
N THR A 190 -16.85 -5.70 -11.02
CA THR A 190 -17.59 -5.16 -9.88
C THR A 190 -17.38 -3.67 -9.66
N TYR A 191 -16.34 -3.08 -10.26
CA TYR A 191 -15.98 -1.68 -10.11
C TYR A 191 -16.97 -0.75 -10.83
N VAL A 192 -17.37 0.33 -10.16
CA VAL A 192 -18.25 1.36 -10.74
C VAL A 192 -17.44 2.63 -11.03
N PRO A 193 -17.24 2.99 -12.32
CA PRO A 193 -16.48 4.18 -12.69
C PRO A 193 -17.03 5.46 -12.06
N MET A 194 -16.14 6.40 -11.71
CA MET A 194 -16.50 7.65 -11.03
C MET A 194 -17.58 8.41 -11.79
N ARG A 195 -17.46 8.51 -13.12
CA ARG A 195 -18.43 9.22 -13.97
C ARG A 195 -19.84 8.64 -13.83
N GLN A 196 -19.97 7.32 -13.63
CA GLN A 196 -21.25 6.66 -13.42
C GLN A 196 -21.80 6.90 -12.01
N ARG A 197 -20.94 6.91 -10.99
CA ARG A 197 -21.32 7.23 -9.60
C ARG A 197 -21.90 8.65 -9.49
N ALA A 198 -21.24 9.64 -10.10
CA ALA A 198 -21.69 11.04 -10.07
C ALA A 198 -23.07 11.25 -10.73
N ARG A 199 -23.39 10.49 -11.79
CA ARG A 199 -24.70 10.54 -12.46
C ARG A 199 -25.83 10.03 -11.56
N LYS A 200 -25.61 8.93 -10.83
CA LYS A 200 -26.62 8.37 -9.92
C LYS A 200 -26.97 9.34 -8.78
N ILE A 201 -25.98 10.02 -8.21
CA ILE A 201 -26.19 11.01 -7.14
C ILE A 201 -27.04 12.19 -7.63
N LYS A 202 -26.79 12.69 -8.85
CA LYS A 202 -27.58 13.79 -9.43
C LYS A 202 -29.03 13.38 -9.72
N LYS A 203 -29.26 12.11 -10.08
CA LYS A 203 -30.61 11.59 -10.31
C LYS A 203 -31.39 11.47 -8.98
N ALA A 204 -30.77 10.89 -7.94
CA ALA A 204 -31.40 10.75 -6.63
C ALA A 204 -31.81 12.11 -6.02
N LYS A 205 -30.94 13.13 -6.10
CA LYS A 205 -31.29 14.48 -5.63
C LYS A 205 -32.48 15.11 -6.35
N ARG A 206 -32.62 14.86 -7.66
CA ARG A 206 -33.78 15.37 -8.44
C ARG A 206 -35.09 14.67 -8.09
N GLU A 207 -35.03 13.45 -7.58
CA GLU A 207 -36.21 12.66 -7.19
C GLU A 207 -36.64 12.95 -5.73
N GLU A 208 -35.74 13.46 -4.87
CA GLU A 208 -36.07 13.93 -3.51
C GLU A 208 -36.65 15.36 -3.49
N ASP A 209 -36.39 16.16 -4.53
CA ASP A 209 -36.89 17.54 -4.68
C ASP A 209 -38.27 17.63 -5.41
N LEU A 210 -38.92 16.49 -5.68
CA LEU A 210 -40.24 16.34 -6.32
C LEU A 210 -41.26 15.73 -5.35
#